data_AF-A0AA51DHC3-F1
#
_entry.id   AF-A0AA51DHC3-F1
#
_cell.length_a   1.000
_cell.length_b   1.000
_cell.length_c   1.000
_cell.angle_alpha   90.00
_cell.angle_beta   90.00
_cell.angle_gamma   90.00
#
_symmetry.space_group_name_H-M   'P 1'
#
loop_
_entity.id
_entity.type
_entity.pdbx_description
1 polymer ?
#
loop_
_entity_poly.entity_id
_entity_poly.type
_entity_poly.pdbx_seq_one_letter_code
_entity_poly.pdbx_strand_id
1 'polypeptide(L)'
;MENNKIKISMFRPVLKLRFIDGIFNRISETLEGKEVEFYRIGQDVIDKVKNIKAENMSNEEFLYNMIPNISNIEMDIDLKEFSKMVKVPTSEFAQLINNVMDILVDVLRSGQEIINLEQKMKAITEKHGIKLPQEPTKDEKLQALYDELTECKDDKEKRKEILKQITSLEVEDNE
;
A
#
# COMPACT_ATOMS: atom_id res chain seq x y z
N MET A 1 21.28 -0.53 -10.26
CA MET A 1 20.37 0.18 -11.18
C MET A 1 20.45 1.64 -10.81
N GLU A 2 20.94 2.49 -11.71
CA GLU A 2 21.02 3.93 -11.47
C GLU A 2 19.61 4.48 -11.18
N ASN A 3 19.56 5.44 -10.26
CA ASN A 3 18.35 6.00 -9.67
C ASN A 3 17.52 6.73 -10.75
N ASN A 4 16.70 5.99 -11.51
CA ASN A 4 15.82 6.54 -12.55
C ASN A 4 14.54 7.17 -11.96
N LYS A 5 14.66 7.76 -10.76
CA LYS A 5 13.53 8.32 -10.03
C LYS A 5 13.07 9.63 -10.66
N ILE A 6 11.77 9.73 -10.92
CA ILE A 6 11.15 10.95 -11.43
C ILE A 6 10.61 11.75 -10.25
N LYS A 7 11.03 13.01 -10.11
CA LYS A 7 10.53 13.90 -9.08
C LYS A 7 9.13 14.38 -9.43
N ILE A 8 8.19 14.28 -8.48
CA ILE A 8 6.81 14.74 -8.69
C ILE A 8 6.76 16.25 -8.99
N SER A 9 7.72 17.03 -8.47
CA SER A 9 7.86 18.46 -8.79
C SER A 9 8.08 18.75 -10.29
N MET A 10 8.53 17.77 -11.09
CA MET A 10 8.68 17.92 -12.54
C MET A 10 7.35 18.07 -13.28
N PHE A 11 6.25 17.64 -12.66
CA PHE A 11 4.90 17.78 -13.21
C PHE A 11 4.25 19.14 -12.88
N ARG A 12 4.94 20.00 -12.12
CA ARG A 12 4.41 21.32 -11.73
C ARG A 12 4.13 22.19 -12.96
N PRO A 13 3.05 22.99 -12.94
CA PRO A 13 2.83 24.02 -13.94
C PRO A 13 3.82 25.16 -13.73
N VAL A 14 5.05 25.04 -14.26
CA VAL A 14 6.02 26.13 -14.23
C VAL A 14 6.10 26.75 -15.62
N LEU A 15 5.64 28.01 -15.74
CA LEU A 15 5.94 28.82 -16.91
C LEU A 15 7.42 29.24 -16.84
N LYS A 16 8.30 28.45 -17.44
CA LYS A 16 9.71 28.80 -17.58
C LYS A 16 9.87 29.68 -18.81
N LEU A 17 10.40 30.89 -18.65
CA LEU A 17 10.69 31.82 -19.75
C LEU A 17 12.21 32.01 -19.84
N ARG A 18 12.75 31.94 -21.06
CA ARG A 18 14.15 32.29 -21.37
C ARG A 18 14.18 33.60 -22.15
N PHE A 19 14.96 34.57 -21.72
CA PHE A 19 15.18 35.79 -22.48
C PHE A 19 16.41 35.61 -23.39
N ILE A 20 16.21 35.63 -24.71
CA ILE A 20 17.27 35.55 -25.73
C ILE A 20 16.97 36.64 -26.76
N ASP A 21 17.97 37.47 -27.08
CA ASP A 21 17.91 38.50 -28.13
C ASP A 21 16.68 39.43 -28.05
N GLY A 22 16.29 39.84 -26.84
CA GLY A 22 15.14 40.73 -26.65
C GLY A 22 13.78 40.03 -26.60
N ILE A 23 13.73 38.71 -26.75
CA ILE A 23 12.48 37.94 -26.84
C ILE A 23 12.40 36.94 -25.68
N PHE A 24 11.23 36.89 -25.03
CA PHE A 24 10.89 35.83 -24.08
C PHE A 24 10.44 34.58 -24.83
N ASN A 25 11.23 33.51 -24.72
CA ASN A 25 10.91 32.19 -25.25
C ASN A 25 10.34 31.32 -24.13
N ARG A 26 9.22 30.65 -24.37
CA ARG A 26 8.68 29.65 -23.44
C ARG A 26 9.59 28.41 -23.46
N ILE A 27 10.08 28.01 -22.30
CA ILE A 27 10.76 26.73 -22.10
C ILE A 27 9.69 25.73 -21.67
N SER A 28 9.43 24.72 -22.51
CA SER A 28 8.79 23.48 -22.07
C SER A 28 9.90 22.55 -21.60
N GLU A 29 10.06 22.36 -20.30
CA GLU A 29 10.73 21.14 -19.82
C GLU A 29 9.71 20.01 -19.96
N THR A 30 9.79 19.31 -21.07
CA THR A 30 9.13 18.03 -21.26
C THR A 30 9.84 16.98 -20.40
N LEU A 31 9.12 15.96 -19.94
CA LEU A 31 9.68 14.73 -19.37
C LEU A 31 10.41 13.89 -20.46
N GLU A 32 11.08 14.55 -21.40
CA GLU A 32 11.72 13.94 -22.55
C GLU A 32 12.80 12.96 -22.10
N GLY A 33 12.67 11.70 -22.54
CA GLY A 33 13.58 10.62 -22.20
C GLY A 33 13.42 10.05 -20.78
N LYS A 34 12.39 10.45 -20.01
CA LYS A 34 12.07 9.85 -18.71
C LYS A 34 10.81 9.01 -18.82
N GLU A 35 10.92 7.73 -18.47
CA GLU A 35 9.79 6.80 -18.47
C GLU A 35 9.20 6.69 -17.06
N VAL A 36 7.88 6.93 -16.97
CA VAL A 36 7.13 6.61 -15.75
C VAL A 36 6.91 5.11 -15.74
N GLU A 37 7.49 4.44 -14.75
CA GLU A 37 7.37 3.00 -14.57
C GLU A 37 6.40 2.73 -13.41
N PHE A 38 5.45 1.84 -13.64
CA PHE A 38 4.56 1.33 -12.60
C PHE A 38 4.99 -0.08 -12.20
N TYR A 39 5.10 -0.32 -10.89
CA TYR A 39 5.47 -1.61 -10.36
C TYR A 39 4.26 -2.54 -10.30
N ARG A 40 4.52 -3.84 -10.44
CA ARG A 40 3.50 -4.86 -10.18
C ARG A 40 3.10 -4.78 -8.71
N ILE A 41 1.80 -4.68 -8.45
CA ILE A 41 1.27 -4.59 -7.10
C ILE A 41 1.23 -5.99 -6.48
N GLY A 42 2.17 -6.25 -5.58
CA GLY A 42 2.25 -7.46 -4.76
C GLY A 42 1.45 -7.34 -3.46
N GLN A 43 1.41 -8.43 -2.70
CA GLN A 43 0.73 -8.48 -1.40
C GLN A 43 1.30 -7.43 -0.43
N ASP A 44 2.60 -7.16 -0.49
CA ASP A 44 3.30 -6.17 0.32
C ASP A 44 2.81 -4.73 0.07
N VAL A 45 2.51 -4.39 -1.19
CA VAL A 45 1.93 -3.10 -1.55
C VAL A 45 0.47 -3.06 -1.11
N ILE A 46 -0.30 -4.15 -1.29
CA ILE A 46 -1.70 -4.26 -0.82
C ILE A 46 -1.80 -4.06 0.68
N ASP A 47 -0.92 -4.67 1.47
CA ASP A 47 -0.92 -4.56 2.93
C ASP A 47 -0.56 -3.13 3.35
N LYS A 48 0.38 -2.47 2.67
CA LYS A 48 0.63 -1.03 2.84
C LYS A 48 -0.60 -0.20 2.50
N VAL A 49 -1.30 -0.47 1.40
CA VAL A 49 -2.52 0.26 1.01
C VAL A 49 -3.63 0.10 2.05
N LYS A 50 -3.83 -1.12 2.56
CA LYS A 50 -4.82 -1.41 3.60
C LYS A 50 -4.52 -0.63 4.87
N ASN A 51 -3.26 -0.58 5.28
CA ASN A 51 -2.82 0.14 6.48
C ASN A 51 -2.82 1.68 6.30
N ILE A 52 -2.73 2.16 5.05
CA ILE A 52 -2.87 3.60 4.71
C ILE A 52 -4.33 4.05 4.81
N LYS A 53 -5.31 3.14 4.64
CA LYS A 53 -6.73 3.46 4.62
C LYS A 53 -7.30 3.65 6.05
N ALA A 54 -6.79 4.64 6.77
CA ALA A 54 -7.42 5.13 7.98
C ALA A 54 -8.74 5.85 7.63
N GLU A 55 -9.78 5.68 8.46
CA GLU A 55 -11.15 6.18 8.23
C GLU A 55 -11.26 7.71 8.00
N ASN A 56 -10.19 8.48 8.16
CA ASN A 56 -10.17 9.94 8.06
C ASN A 56 -9.18 10.50 7.03
N MET A 57 -8.58 9.68 6.16
CA MET A 57 -7.62 10.15 5.14
C MET A 57 -8.32 10.79 3.94
N SER A 58 -7.86 11.96 3.48
CA SER A 58 -8.37 12.60 2.25
C SER A 58 -7.95 11.84 0.98
N ASN A 59 -8.70 11.99 -0.11
CA ASN A 59 -8.35 11.34 -1.39
C ASN A 59 -6.98 11.80 -1.91
N GLU A 60 -6.65 13.08 -1.73
CA GLU A 60 -5.36 13.63 -2.12
C GLU A 60 -4.22 13.04 -1.29
N GLU A 61 -4.42 12.88 0.01
CA GLU A 61 -3.44 12.27 0.91
C GLU A 61 -3.24 10.78 0.61
N PHE A 62 -4.32 10.07 0.28
CA PHE A 62 -4.25 8.70 -0.20
C PHE A 62 -3.39 8.60 -1.47
N LEU A 63 -3.65 9.43 -2.48
CA LEU A 63 -2.86 9.44 -3.72
C LEU A 63 -1.39 9.81 -3.47
N TYR A 64 -1.14 10.82 -2.64
CA TYR A 64 0.20 11.27 -2.26
C TYR A 64 1.04 10.13 -1.65
N ASN A 65 0.42 9.32 -0.78
CA ASN A 65 1.07 8.17 -0.17
C ASN A 65 1.18 6.98 -1.12
N MET A 66 0.26 6.83 -2.07
CA MET A 66 0.21 5.68 -2.97
C MET A 66 1.19 5.75 -4.12
N ILE A 67 1.33 6.90 -4.77
CA ILE A 67 2.19 7.10 -5.95
C ILE A 67 3.61 6.50 -5.78
N PRO A 68 4.38 6.80 -4.72
CA PRO A 68 5.73 6.27 -4.57
C PRO A 68 5.81 4.77 -4.29
N ASN A 69 4.70 4.14 -3.87
CA ASN A 69 4.64 2.70 -3.61
C ASN A 69 4.35 1.88 -4.88
N ILE A 70 3.78 2.51 -5.90
CA ILE A 70 3.36 1.82 -7.14
C ILE A 70 4.11 2.30 -8.37
N SER A 71 5.02 3.26 -8.24
CA SER A 71 5.75 3.84 -9.37
C SER A 71 7.18 4.27 -9.02
N ASN A 72 7.99 4.55 -10.04
CA ASN A 72 9.32 5.15 -9.90
C ASN A 72 9.33 6.64 -9.54
N ILE A 73 8.21 7.18 -9.05
CA ILE A 73 8.04 8.58 -8.73
C ILE A 73 8.45 8.85 -7.27
N GLU A 74 9.29 9.86 -7.10
CA GLU A 74 9.70 10.39 -5.81
C GLU A 74 8.83 11.59 -5.41
N MET A 75 8.24 11.52 -4.22
CA MET A 75 7.48 12.61 -3.63
C MET A 75 8.43 13.63 -3.00
N ASP A 76 8.97 14.54 -3.81
CA ASP A 76 9.90 15.61 -3.41
C ASP A 76 9.22 16.94 -3.03
N ILE A 77 7.88 16.92 -2.93
CA ILE A 77 7.04 18.06 -2.57
C ILE A 77 6.17 17.67 -1.38
N ASP A 78 5.65 18.63 -0.61
CA ASP A 78 4.73 18.34 0.48
C ASP A 78 3.29 18.07 0.00
N LEU A 79 2.45 17.53 0.89
CA LEU A 79 1.04 17.25 0.60
C LEU A 79 0.27 18.49 0.14
N LYS A 80 0.56 19.67 0.70
CA LYS A 80 -0.14 20.92 0.37
C LYS A 80 0.15 21.36 -1.06
N GLU A 81 1.38 21.21 -1.51
CA GLU A 81 1.79 21.46 -2.89
C GLU A 81 1.22 20.43 -3.85
N PHE A 82 1.23 19.15 -3.47
CA PHE A 82 0.57 18.11 -4.24
C PHE A 82 -0.92 18.37 -4.43
N SER A 83 -1.66 18.74 -3.37
CA SER A 83 -3.07 19.09 -3.46
C SER A 83 -3.33 20.26 -4.41
N LYS A 84 -2.41 21.22 -4.53
CA LYS A 84 -2.53 22.30 -5.54
C LYS A 84 -2.39 21.76 -6.96
N MET A 85 -1.45 20.84 -7.18
CA MET A 85 -1.27 20.17 -8.47
C MET A 85 -2.49 19.34 -8.85
N VAL A 86 -3.14 18.67 -7.90
CA VAL A 86 -4.38 17.92 -8.15
C VAL A 86 -5.54 18.84 -8.53
N LYS A 87 -5.67 20.00 -7.88
CA LYS A 87 -6.74 20.97 -8.16
C LYS A 87 -6.58 21.66 -9.52
N VAL A 88 -5.35 21.89 -9.96
CA VAL A 88 -5.04 22.53 -11.25
C VAL A 88 -3.92 21.73 -11.93
N PRO A 89 -4.26 20.58 -12.53
CA PRO A 89 -3.26 19.67 -13.09
C PRO A 89 -2.74 20.18 -14.44
N THR A 90 -1.46 19.93 -14.71
CA THR A 90 -0.95 19.92 -16.09
C THR A 90 -1.52 18.71 -16.85
N SER A 91 -1.44 18.71 -18.18
CA SER A 91 -1.91 17.57 -18.98
C SER A 91 -1.18 16.29 -18.60
N GLU A 92 0.13 16.38 -18.41
CA GLU A 92 1.02 15.29 -18.04
C GLU A 92 0.70 14.78 -16.63
N PHE A 93 0.45 15.69 -15.69
CA PHE A 93 0.07 15.31 -14.32
C PHE A 93 -1.30 14.63 -14.29
N ALA A 94 -2.27 15.13 -15.07
CA ALA A 94 -3.59 14.52 -15.17
C ALA A 94 -3.51 13.09 -15.73
N GLN A 95 -2.67 12.86 -16.75
CA GLN A 95 -2.42 11.51 -17.29
C GLN A 95 -1.79 10.58 -16.25
N LEU A 96 -0.81 11.07 -15.48
CA LEU A 96 -0.22 10.31 -14.38
C LEU A 96 -1.30 9.88 -13.37
N ILE A 97 -2.14 10.82 -12.92
CA ILE A 97 -3.20 10.53 -11.94
C ILE A 97 -4.20 9.52 -12.50
N ASN A 98 -4.60 9.63 -13.77
CA ASN A 98 -5.50 8.66 -14.39
C ASN A 98 -4.88 7.25 -14.42
N ASN A 99 -3.61 7.12 -14.81
CA ASN A 99 -2.92 5.84 -14.82
C ASN A 99 -2.82 5.23 -13.40
N VAL A 100 -2.53 6.06 -12.39
CA VAL A 100 -2.55 5.64 -10.98
C VAL A 100 -3.93 5.12 -10.58
N MET A 101 -4.99 5.83 -10.96
CA MET A 101 -6.37 5.41 -10.66
C MET A 101 -6.76 4.11 -11.35
N ASP A 102 -6.40 3.92 -12.62
CA ASP A 102 -6.67 2.69 -13.37
C ASP A 102 -6.01 1.49 -12.71
N ILE A 103 -4.74 1.64 -12.30
CA ILE A 103 -4.01 0.61 -11.57
C ILE A 103 -4.70 0.27 -10.25
N LEU A 104 -5.15 1.28 -9.49
CA LEU A 104 -5.86 1.05 -8.23
C LEU A 104 -7.19 0.32 -8.44
N VAL A 105 -7.93 0.67 -9.49
CA VAL A 105 -9.19 0.00 -9.86
C VAL A 105 -8.93 -1.47 -10.19
N ASP A 106 -7.88 -1.77 -10.94
CA ASP A 106 -7.52 -3.14 -11.31
C ASP A 106 -7.11 -3.97 -10.09
N VAL A 107 -6.41 -3.38 -9.12
CA VAL A 107 -6.09 -4.02 -7.83
C VAL A 107 -7.35 -4.32 -7.04
N LEU A 108 -8.27 -3.37 -6.93
CA LEU A 108 -9.51 -3.57 -6.19
C LEU A 108 -10.38 -4.64 -6.84
N ARG A 109 -10.45 -4.66 -8.18
CA ARG A 109 -11.17 -5.69 -8.94
C ARG A 109 -10.57 -7.07 -8.69
N SER A 110 -9.24 -7.19 -8.78
CA SER A 110 -8.52 -8.45 -8.52
C SER A 110 -8.75 -8.93 -7.09
N GLY A 111 -8.77 -8.01 -6.10
CA GLY A 111 -9.08 -8.33 -4.71
C GLY A 111 -10.51 -8.87 -4.54
N GLN A 112 -11.49 -8.28 -5.20
CA GLN A 112 -12.88 -8.77 -5.15
C GLN A 112 -13.03 -10.16 -5.79
N GLU A 113 -12.31 -10.43 -6.88
CA GLU A 113 -12.30 -11.75 -7.52
C GLU A 113 -11.71 -12.82 -6.59
N ILE A 114 -10.66 -12.51 -5.84
CA ILE A 114 -10.08 -13.40 -4.83
C ILE A 114 -11.10 -13.72 -3.72
N ILE A 115 -11.80 -12.70 -3.19
CA ILE A 115 -12.85 -12.89 -2.16
C ILE A 115 -13.96 -13.80 -2.71
N ASN A 116 -14.40 -13.56 -3.94
CA ASN A 116 -15.44 -14.39 -4.58
C ASN A 116 -14.96 -15.84 -4.78
N LEU A 117 -13.68 -16.03 -5.11
CA LEU A 117 -13.09 -17.36 -5.25
C LEU A 117 -13.01 -18.08 -3.90
N GLU A 118 -12.63 -17.38 -2.84
CA GLU A 118 -12.59 -17.89 -1.47
C GLU A 118 -13.97 -18.36 -1.01
N GLN A 119 -15.01 -17.55 -1.24
CA GLN A 119 -16.40 -17.91 -0.91
C GLN A 119 -16.85 -19.16 -1.69
N LYS A 120 -16.52 -19.26 -2.98
CA LYS A 120 -16.80 -20.45 -3.79
C LYS A 120 -16.07 -21.68 -3.25
N MET A 121 -14.80 -21.54 -2.85
CA MET A 121 -14.05 -22.65 -2.26
C MET A 121 -14.65 -23.09 -0.93
N LYS A 122 -15.02 -22.17 -0.04
CA LYS A 122 -15.72 -22.48 1.23
C LYS A 122 -17.00 -23.28 0.97
N ALA A 123 -17.84 -22.81 0.04
CA ALA A 123 -19.09 -23.50 -0.32
C ALA A 123 -18.83 -24.91 -0.90
N ILE A 124 -17.75 -25.10 -1.68
CA ILE A 124 -17.37 -26.42 -2.20
C ILE A 124 -16.91 -27.33 -1.06
N THR A 125 -16.07 -26.84 -0.15
CA THR A 125 -15.58 -27.65 0.99
C THR A 125 -16.71 -28.06 1.93
N GLU A 126 -17.65 -27.15 2.22
CA GLU A 126 -18.85 -27.45 3.01
C GLU A 126 -19.72 -28.50 2.31
N LYS A 127 -19.98 -28.33 1.01
CA LYS A 127 -20.78 -29.28 0.21
C LYS A 127 -20.20 -30.70 0.19
N HIS A 128 -18.87 -30.83 0.25
CA HIS A 128 -18.18 -32.13 0.21
C HIS A 128 -17.83 -32.66 1.62
N GLY A 129 -18.30 -32.00 2.69
CA GLY A 129 -18.01 -32.42 4.06
C GLY A 129 -16.54 -32.31 4.45
N ILE A 130 -15.75 -31.56 3.67
CA ILE A 130 -14.33 -31.30 3.95
C ILE A 130 -14.29 -30.23 5.03
N LYS A 131 -14.01 -30.64 6.27
CA LYS A 131 -13.67 -29.70 7.35
C LYS A 131 -12.30 -29.12 7.05
N LEU A 132 -12.26 -27.91 6.51
CA LEU A 132 -11.03 -27.13 6.50
C LEU A 132 -10.58 -26.95 7.95
N PRO A 133 -9.28 -27.13 8.27
CA PRO A 133 -8.78 -26.79 9.58
C PRO A 133 -9.08 -25.31 9.82
N GLN A 134 -9.91 -25.01 10.81
CA GLN A 134 -10.11 -23.64 11.25
C GLN A 134 -8.80 -23.20 11.91
N GLU A 135 -8.31 -22.01 11.56
CA GLU A 135 -7.28 -21.40 12.39
C GLU A 135 -7.85 -21.32 13.81
N PRO A 136 -7.11 -21.83 14.82
CA PRO A 136 -7.58 -21.77 16.19
C PRO A 136 -7.81 -20.30 16.54
N THR A 137 -8.94 -20.05 17.17
CA THR A 137 -9.28 -18.73 17.71
C THR A 137 -8.19 -18.27 18.66
N LYS A 138 -8.10 -16.96 18.88
CA LYS A 138 -7.14 -16.39 19.83
C LYS A 138 -7.26 -17.04 21.21
N ASP A 139 -8.48 -17.30 21.67
CA ASP A 139 -8.75 -18.00 22.93
C ASP A 139 -8.27 -19.45 22.92
N GLU A 140 -8.45 -20.19 21.82
CA GLU A 140 -7.93 -21.55 21.67
C GLU A 140 -6.40 -21.58 21.61
N LYS A 141 -5.77 -20.59 20.97
CA LYS A 141 -4.31 -20.41 20.94
C LYS A 141 -3.77 -20.08 22.34
N LEU A 142 -4.44 -19.18 23.06
CA LEU A 142 -4.08 -18.84 24.45
C LEU A 142 -4.23 -20.04 25.37
N GLN A 143 -5.35 -20.76 25.28
CA GLN A 143 -5.58 -21.94 26.09
C GLN A 143 -4.52 -23.01 25.83
N ALA A 144 -4.17 -23.27 24.57
CA ALA A 144 -3.11 -24.21 24.22
C ALA A 144 -1.73 -23.79 24.78
N LEU A 145 -1.41 -22.49 24.77
CA LEU A 145 -0.18 -21.97 25.37
C LEU A 145 -0.19 -22.08 26.90
N TYR A 146 -1.33 -21.84 27.56
CA TYR A 146 -1.48 -22.03 28.99
C TYR A 146 -1.35 -23.51 29.38
N ASP A 147 -1.94 -24.42 28.59
CA ASP A 147 -1.82 -25.86 28.80
C ASP A 147 -0.35 -26.30 28.63
N GLU A 148 0.34 -25.85 27.58
CA GLU A 148 1.75 -26.13 27.36
C GLU A 148 2.65 -25.54 28.46
N LEU A 149 2.28 -24.38 29.02
CA LEU A 149 2.96 -23.77 30.18
C LEU A 149 2.81 -24.65 31.44
N THR A 150 1.66 -25.29 31.62
CA THR A 150 1.44 -26.19 32.77
C THR A 150 2.19 -27.51 32.64
N GLU A 151 2.46 -27.97 31.41
CA GLU A 151 3.25 -29.17 31.13
C GLU A 151 4.77 -28.91 31.16
N CYS A 152 5.22 -27.71 30.79
CA CYS A 152 6.64 -27.31 30.79
C CYS A 152 7.15 -26.83 32.15
N LYS A 153 7.06 -27.69 33.18
CA LYS A 153 7.50 -27.33 34.55
C LYS A 153 9.02 -27.18 34.69
N ASP A 154 9.80 -27.96 33.94
CA ASP A 154 11.24 -28.09 34.12
C ASP A 154 12.09 -27.36 33.07
N ASP A 155 11.48 -26.93 31.95
CA ASP A 155 12.17 -26.21 30.89
C ASP A 155 11.95 -24.69 30.99
N LYS A 156 12.92 -24.00 31.61
CA LYS A 156 12.87 -22.55 31.82
C LYS A 156 12.92 -21.75 30.51
N GLU A 157 13.62 -22.22 29.48
CA GLU A 157 13.72 -21.50 28.22
C GLU A 157 12.41 -21.61 27.45
N LYS A 158 11.86 -22.81 27.36
CA LYS A 158 10.56 -23.06 26.72
C LYS A 158 9.43 -22.30 27.43
N ARG A 159 9.45 -22.26 28.77
CA ARG A 159 8.47 -21.50 29.56
C ARG A 159 8.53 -19.99 29.29
N LYS A 160 9.73 -19.43 29.11
CA LYS A 160 9.92 -18.01 28.81
C LYS A 160 9.40 -17.66 27.41
N GLU A 161 9.60 -18.56 26.44
CA GLU A 161 9.11 -18.39 25.07
C GLU A 161 7.58 -18.44 25.01
N ILE A 162 6.95 -19.40 25.70
CA ILE A 162 5.49 -19.50 25.80
C ILE A 162 4.89 -18.23 26.42
N LEU A 163 5.46 -17.71 27.52
CA LEU A 163 5.00 -16.47 28.16
C LEU A 163 5.11 -15.26 27.22
N LYS A 164 6.14 -15.21 26.38
CA LYS A 164 6.31 -14.15 25.39
C LYS A 164 5.21 -14.21 24.32
N GLN A 165 4.88 -15.41 23.84
CA GLN A 165 3.80 -15.62 22.87
C GLN A 165 2.42 -15.27 23.45
N ILE A 166 2.15 -15.66 24.71
CA ILE A 166 0.93 -15.26 25.44
C ILE A 166 0.86 -13.73 25.53
N THR A 167 1.95 -13.07 25.93
CA THR A 167 1.97 -11.61 26.07
C THR A 167 1.75 -10.92 24.72
N SER A 168 2.38 -11.40 23.65
CA SER A 168 2.16 -10.86 22.30
C SER A 168 0.71 -11.01 21.86
N LEU A 169 0.07 -12.16 22.12
CA LEU A 169 -1.33 -12.38 21.80
C LEU A 169 -2.27 -11.50 22.64
N GLU A 170 -2.03 -11.34 23.93
CA GLU A 170 -2.87 -10.52 24.82
C GLU A 170 -2.74 -9.00 24.56
N VAL A 171 -1.58 -8.53 24.10
CA VAL A 171 -1.35 -7.11 23.78
C VAL A 171 -2.09 -6.67 22.51
N GLU A 172 -2.33 -7.57 21.54
CA GLU A 172 -3.14 -7.30 20.35
C GLU A 172 -4.61 -6.92 20.65
N ASP A 173 -5.11 -7.04 21.91
CA ASP A 173 -6.45 -6.55 22.31
C ASP A 173 -6.49 -5.08 22.79
N ASN A 174 -5.33 -4.42 22.96
CA ASN A 174 -5.26 -3.06 23.53
C ASN A 174 -4.91 -1.96 22.51
N GLU A 175 -4.91 -2.27 21.21
CA GLU A 175 -4.80 -1.29 20.10
C GLU A 175 -6.06 -1.29 19.22
#